data_AF-A0A510E5I2-F1
#
_entry.id   AF-A0A510E5I2-F1
#
_cell.length_a   1.000
_cell.length_b   1.000
_cell.length_c   1.000
_cell.angle_alpha   90.00
_cell.angle_beta   90.00
_cell.angle_gamma   90.00
#
_symmetry.space_group_name_H-M   'P 1'
#
loop_
_entity.id
_entity.type
_entity.pdbx_description
1 polymer ?
#
loop_
_entity_poly.entity_id
_entity_poly.type
_entity_poly.pdbx_seq_one_letter_code
_entity_poly.pdbx_strand_id
1 'polypeptide(L)' 'MYKVDVDQKGNEYMIVFHHNFNKKYSTFISGYYEGIIDNIRSVIRTSTDINENSVIISLKINEET' A
#
# COMPACT_ATOMS: atom_id res chain seq x y z
N MET A 1 -3.84 14.32 -10.04
CA MET A 1 -4.95 13.39 -10.33
C MET A 1 -4.85 12.24 -9.36
N TYR A 2 -5.93 11.89 -8.66
CA TYR A 2 -5.94 10.74 -7.76
C TYR A 2 -6.20 9.48 -8.58
N LYS A 3 -5.34 8.47 -8.45
CA LYS A 3 -5.44 7.21 -9.21
C LYS A 3 -4.93 6.08 -8.33
N VAL A 4 -5.50 4.89 -8.49
CA VAL A 4 -4.99 3.66 -7.89
C VAL A 4 -4.65 2.70 -9.00
N ASP A 5 -3.41 2.23 -9.01
CA ASP A 5 -2.97 1.13 -9.85
C ASP A 5 -2.72 -0.10 -8.97
N VAL A 6 -3.11 -1.28 -9.45
CA VAL A 6 -2.92 -2.55 -8.76
C VAL A 6 -2.26 -3.53 -9.71
N ASP A 7 -1.13 -4.07 -9.29
CA ASP A 7 -0.44 -5.16 -9.97
C ASP A 7 -0.46 -6.42 -9.08
N GLN A 8 -0.66 -7.58 -9.69
CA GLN A 8 -0.75 -8.86 -9.00
C GLN A 8 0.16 -9.89 -9.67
N LYS A 9 1.00 -10.53 -8.86
CA LYS A 9 1.85 -11.64 -9.27
C LYS A 9 1.75 -12.79 -8.26
N GLY A 10 0.89 -13.76 -8.56
CA GLY A 10 0.58 -14.85 -7.63
C GLY A 10 -0.08 -14.31 -6.36
N ASN A 11 0.58 -14.51 -5.22
CA ASN A 11 0.10 -14.06 -3.90
C ASN A 11 0.70 -12.71 -3.45
N GLU A 12 1.47 -12.08 -4.33
CA GLU A 12 2.03 -10.76 -4.13
C GLU A 12 1.19 -9.72 -4.89
N TYR A 13 0.81 -8.67 -4.19
CA TYR A 13 0.08 -7.53 -4.74
C TYR A 13 0.89 -6.27 -4.50
N MET A 14 0.93 -5.40 -5.50
CA MET A 14 1.50 -4.06 -5.38
C MET A 14 0.39 -3.06 -5.69
N ILE A 15 0.07 -2.22 -4.71
CA ILE A 15 -0.95 -1.17 -4.82
C ILE A 15 -0.23 0.17 -4.83
N VAL A 16 -0.43 0.96 -5.89
CA VAL A 16 0.14 2.29 -6.04
C VAL A 16 -0.96 3.33 -5.91
N PHE A 17 -0.94 4.09 -4.82
CA PHE A 17 -1.83 5.22 -4.59
C PHE A 17 -1.19 6.49 -5.12
N HIS A 18 -1.61 6.95 -6.30
CA HIS A 18 -1.15 8.21 -6.88
C HIS A 18 -1.95 9.40 -6.32
N HIS A 19 -1.24 10.45 -5.95
CA HIS A 19 -1.79 11.71 -5.46
C HIS A 19 -0.89 12.88 -5.88
N ASN A 20 -1.26 14.12 -5.56
CA ASN A 20 -0.46 15.31 -5.86
C ASN A 20 0.00 15.98 -4.56
N PHE A 21 0.67 15.19 -3.73
CA PHE A 21 1.09 15.61 -2.40
C PHE A 21 2.60 15.52 -2.27
N ASN A 22 3.20 16.47 -1.54
CA ASN A 22 4.59 16.40 -1.17
C ASN A 22 4.85 15.21 -0.21
N LYS A 23 6.13 14.89 0.02
CA LYS A 23 6.52 13.75 0.86
C LYS A 23 5.90 13.76 2.27
N LYS A 24 5.80 14.93 2.92
CA LYS A 24 5.22 15.06 4.28
C LYS A 24 3.75 14.60 4.32
N TYR A 25 2.94 15.07 3.38
CA TYR A 25 1.54 14.65 3.30
C TYR A 25 1.41 13.20 2.81
N SER A 26 2.30 12.75 1.94
CA SER A 26 2.38 11.35 1.49
C SER A 26 2.62 10.40 2.67
N THR A 27 3.50 10.78 3.60
CA THR A 27 3.73 10.03 4.86
C THR A 27 2.52 10.05 5.78
N PHE A 28 1.79 11.16 5.86
CA PHE A 28 0.58 11.20 6.68
C PHE A 28 -0.49 10.24 6.15
N ILE A 29 -0.73 10.24 4.84
CA ILE A 29 -1.75 9.35 4.26
C ILE A 29 -1.31 7.88 4.25
N SER A 30 0.00 7.59 4.18
CA SER A 30 0.48 6.21 4.20
C SER A 30 0.11 5.50 5.51
N GLY A 31 0.22 6.20 6.65
CA GLY A 31 -0.22 5.65 7.94
C GLY A 31 -1.73 5.37 8.00
N TYR A 32 -2.56 6.14 7.30
CA TYR A 32 -4.00 5.85 7.17
C TYR A 32 -4.23 4.57 6.35
N TYR A 33 -3.50 4.38 5.25
CA TYR A 33 -3.61 3.17 4.45
C TYR A 33 -3.09 1.92 5.18
N GLU A 34 -1.95 2.03 5.88
CA GLU A 34 -1.39 0.95 6.71
C GLU A 34 -2.39 0.51 7.78
N GLY A 35 -3.00 1.46 8.50
CA GLY A 35 -4.01 1.13 9.50
C GLY A 35 -5.22 0.39 8.94
N ILE A 36 -5.67 0.70 7.73
CA ILE A 36 -6.74 -0.05 7.05
C ILE A 36 -6.28 -1.47 6.74
N ILE A 37 -5.08 -1.63 6.18
CA ILE A 37 -4.55 -2.93 5.74
C ILE A 37 -4.28 -3.86 6.93
N ASP A 38 -3.72 -3.34 8.01
CA ASP A 38 -3.46 -4.10 9.24
C ASP A 38 -4.75 -4.71 9.81
N ASN A 39 -5.90 -4.03 9.63
CA ASN A 39 -7.21 -4.53 10.05
C ASN A 39 -7.84 -5.53 9.07
N ILE A 40 -7.39 -5.57 7.80
CA ILE A 40 -8.05 -6.36 6.76
C ILE A 40 -7.60 -7.83 6.74
N ARG A 41 -6.47 -8.23 7.34
CA ARG A 41 -6.14 -9.65 7.63
C ARG A 41 -4.84 -9.76 8.44
N SER A 42 -4.88 -10.50 9.55
CA SER A 42 -3.73 -10.92 10.38
C SER A 42 -2.66 -11.76 9.65
N VAL A 43 -2.77 -11.99 8.34
CA VAL A 43 -2.06 -13.04 7.57
C VAL A 43 -1.27 -12.48 6.39
N ILE A 44 -1.19 -11.14 6.26
CA ILE A 44 -0.53 -10.48 5.14
C ILE A 44 0.77 -9.84 5.64
N ARG A 45 1.91 -10.17 5.01
CA ARG A 45 3.13 -9.38 5.18
C ARG A 45 3.02 -8.13 4.31
N THR A 46 3.22 -6.97 4.91
CA THR A 46 3.07 -5.68 4.25
C THR A 46 4.40 -4.94 4.24
N SER A 47 4.67 -4.20 3.16
CA SER A 47 5.71 -3.17 3.13
C SER A 47 5.21 -1.94 2.40
N THR A 48 5.59 -0.77 2.91
CA THR A 48 5.17 0.52 2.37
C THR A 48 6.39 1.31 1.92
N ASP A 49 6.34 1.83 0.70
CA ASP A 49 7.30 2.80 0.19
C ASP A 49 6.60 4.14 -0.07
N ILE A 50 7.20 5.22 0.42
CA ILE A 50 6.60 6.56 0.44
C ILE A 50 7.42 7.47 -0.44
N ASN A 51 6.82 7.82 -1.58
CA ASN A 51 7.41 8.72 -2.55
C ASN A 51 6.62 10.04 -2.59
N GLU A 52 7.23 11.07 -3.16
CA GLU A 52 6.46 12.26 -3.52
C GLU A 52 5.43 11.88 -4.59
N ASN A 53 4.19 12.34 -4.44
CA ASN A 53 3.07 12.04 -5.33
C ASN A 53 2.60 10.56 -5.37
N SER A 54 3.18 9.67 -4.58
CA SER A 54 2.64 8.30 -4.47
C SER A 54 2.99 7.58 -3.18
N VAL A 55 2.09 6.71 -2.71
CA VAL A 55 2.37 5.67 -1.71
C VAL A 55 2.24 4.31 -2.38
N ILE A 56 3.26 3.46 -2.24
CA ILE A 56 3.29 2.10 -2.78
C ILE A 56 3.17 1.14 -1.62
N ILE A 57 2.22 0.22 -1.70
CA ILE A 57 1.99 -0.80 -0.69
C ILE A 57 2.15 -2.16 -1.35
N SER A 58 3.14 -2.93 -0.88
CA SER A 58 3.32 -4.32 -1.28
C SER A 58 2.69 -5.23 -0.22
N LEU A 59 1.83 -6.13 -0.68
CA LEU A 59 1.13 -7.11 0.15
C LEU A 59 1.54 -8.50 -0.29
N LYS A 60 1.89 -9.36 0.67
CA LYS A 60 2.11 -10.78 0.43
C LYS A 60 1.17 -11.59 1.31
N ILE A 61 0.21 -12.25 0.67
CA ILE A 61 -0.73 -13.12 1.35
C ILE A 61 -0.01 -14.44 1.64
N ASN A 62 0.09 -14.83 2.91
CA ASN A 62 0.58 -16.17 3.23
C ASN A 62 -0.49 -17.19 2.80
N GLU A 63 -0.10 -18.23 2.08
CA GLU A 63 -0.98 -19.38 1.86
C GLU A 63 -1.18 -20.06 3.22
N GLU A 64 -2.41 -20.14 3.69
CA GLU A 64 -2.76 -21.03 4.80
C GLU A 64 -2.52 -22.46 4.30
N THR A 65 -1.46 -23.12 4.81
CA THR A 65 -1.28 -24.58 4.73
C THR A 65 -2.37 -25.31 5.47
#